data_AF-A0A1G2XP38-F1
#
_entry.id   AF-A0A1G2XP38-F1
#
_cell.length_a   1.000
_cell.length_b   1.000
_cell.length_c   1.000
_cell.angle_alpha   90.00
_cell.angle_beta   90.00
_cell.angle_gamma   90.00
#
_symmetry.space_group_name_H-M   'P 1'
#
loop_
_entity.id
_entity.type
_entity.pdbx_description
1 polymer ?
#
loop_
_entity_poly.entity_id
_entity_poly.type
_entity_poly.pdbx_seq_one_letter_code
_entity_poly.pdbx_strand_id
1 'polypeptide(L)'
;MISKWQADDTRPVLRFSPYAWAKLLYFRDKGRTEIGGFGITETNDLLYITDFITVKQNVTSISVSFDDNAVADFFEAQVDFGRKPQQFARIWCHTHPGDSPEPSLTDEDTFKRVFGHCDWAVMFVLAQDDSAYARLSFNTGPKAQIMLPVRVDYSKEFNGTELPIWEKDFKENIQPIVFTTAAAGLDKSKQLSLLQLYVVSKNGTKEVHF
;
A
#
# COMPACT_ATOMS: atom_id res chain seq x y z
N MET A 1 -9.23 0.08 41.08
CA MET A 1 -8.54 -0.67 40.01
C MET A 1 -8.93 -0.03 38.69
N ILE A 2 -8.02 0.73 38.08
CA ILE A 2 -8.27 1.45 36.82
C ILE A 2 -7.93 0.47 35.69
N SER A 3 -8.87 0.26 34.77
CA SER A 3 -8.76 -0.74 33.71
C SER A 3 -7.61 -0.39 32.75
N LYS A 4 -6.84 -1.42 32.37
CA LYS A 4 -5.67 -1.34 31.47
C LYS A 4 -6.04 -1.03 30.00
N TRP A 5 -7.28 -0.62 29.74
CA TRP A 5 -7.88 -0.49 28.39
C TRP A 5 -8.70 0.77 28.18
N GLN A 6 -8.47 1.84 28.95
CA GLN A 6 -8.71 3.16 28.38
C GLN A 6 -7.62 3.37 27.33
N ALA A 7 -7.92 2.95 26.10
CA ALA A 7 -7.21 3.46 24.94
C ALA A 7 -7.16 4.98 25.10
N ASP A 8 -5.96 5.50 25.14
CA ASP A 8 -5.68 6.92 25.13
C ASP A 8 -6.36 7.51 23.88
N ASP A 9 -7.56 8.08 24.07
CA ASP A 9 -8.43 8.64 23.02
C ASP A 9 -7.77 9.82 22.27
N THR A 10 -6.55 10.19 22.67
CA THR A 10 -5.76 11.26 22.08
C THR A 10 -4.76 10.77 21.02
N ARG A 11 -4.50 9.46 20.91
CA ARG A 11 -3.55 8.94 19.90
C ARG A 11 -4.24 8.68 18.57
N PRO A 12 -3.65 9.14 17.45
CA PRO A 12 -4.19 8.83 16.13
C PRO A 12 -4.16 7.31 15.88
N VAL A 13 -5.23 6.80 15.27
CA VAL A 13 -5.40 5.40 14.88
C VAL A 13 -5.72 5.38 13.40
N LEU A 14 -5.03 4.53 12.64
CA LEU A 14 -5.42 4.25 11.26
C LEU A 14 -6.61 3.30 11.27
N ARG A 15 -7.74 3.76 10.75
CA ARG A 15 -8.99 3.00 10.73
C ARG A 15 -9.35 2.64 9.31
N PHE A 16 -9.82 1.42 9.11
CA PHE A 16 -10.41 0.96 7.86
C PHE A 16 -11.92 0.81 8.02
N SER A 17 -12.67 1.17 6.99
CA SER A 17 -14.04 0.67 6.84
C SER A 17 -14.01 -0.85 6.69
N PRO A 18 -15.06 -1.58 7.11
CA PRO A 18 -15.15 -3.01 6.87
C PRO A 18 -15.06 -3.36 5.39
N TYR A 19 -15.58 -2.49 4.52
CA TYR A 19 -15.48 -2.62 3.07
C TYR A 19 -14.03 -2.57 2.58
N ALA A 20 -13.28 -1.53 2.94
CA ALA A 20 -11.88 -1.37 2.54
C ALA A 20 -11.01 -2.51 3.07
N TRP A 21 -11.23 -2.91 4.32
CA TRP A 21 -10.52 -4.04 4.93
C TRP A 21 -10.81 -5.35 4.20
N ALA A 22 -12.08 -5.65 3.93
CA ALA A 22 -12.47 -6.86 3.21
C ALA A 22 -11.91 -6.90 1.77
N LYS A 23 -11.93 -5.75 1.07
CA LYS A 23 -11.32 -5.63 -0.26
C LYS A 23 -9.81 -5.87 -0.20
N LEU A 24 -9.11 -5.27 0.76
CA LEU A 24 -7.67 -5.48 0.94
C LEU A 24 -7.33 -6.97 1.21
N LEU A 25 -8.06 -7.62 2.12
CA LEU A 25 -7.90 -9.07 2.38
C LEU A 25 -8.16 -9.90 1.13
N TYR A 26 -9.22 -9.57 0.39
CA TYR A 26 -9.55 -10.24 -0.87
C TYR A 26 -8.39 -10.18 -1.85
N PHE A 27 -7.74 -9.02 -2.00
CA PHE A 27 -6.58 -8.87 -2.88
C PHE A 27 -5.40 -9.68 -2.34
N ARG A 28 -5.02 -9.50 -1.06
CA ARG A 28 -3.91 -10.20 -0.41
C ARG A 28 -3.98 -11.72 -0.63
N ASP A 29 -5.17 -12.31 -0.47
CA ASP A 29 -5.34 -13.76 -0.44
C ASP A 29 -5.47 -14.40 -1.84
N LYS A 30 -5.40 -13.60 -2.92
CA LYS A 30 -5.49 -14.11 -4.30
C LYS A 30 -4.22 -14.77 -4.81
N GLY A 31 -3.07 -14.51 -4.19
CA GLY A 31 -1.79 -14.99 -4.72
C GLY A 31 -0.67 -14.92 -3.69
N ARG A 32 0.55 -15.19 -4.16
CA ARG A 32 1.78 -15.14 -3.36
C ARG A 32 2.66 -13.95 -3.71
N THR A 33 2.03 -12.87 -4.17
CA THR A 33 2.70 -11.63 -4.56
C THR A 33 2.30 -10.51 -3.62
N GLU A 34 3.17 -9.53 -3.46
CA GLU A 34 2.75 -8.25 -2.88
C GLU A 34 1.70 -7.59 -3.76
N ILE A 35 0.87 -6.78 -3.13
CA ILE A 35 -0.12 -5.94 -3.79
C ILE A 35 -0.08 -4.59 -3.13
N GLY A 36 0.10 -3.53 -3.92
CA GLY A 36 0.07 -2.15 -3.47
C GLY A 36 -1.17 -1.41 -3.95
N GLY A 37 -1.54 -0.36 -3.24
CA GLY A 37 -2.60 0.55 -3.63
C GLY A 37 -2.70 1.74 -2.69
N PHE A 38 -3.76 2.51 -2.88
CA PHE A 38 -4.00 3.77 -2.18
C PHE A 38 -5.22 3.64 -1.28
N GLY A 39 -5.09 4.14 -0.04
CA GLY A 39 -6.22 4.33 0.86
C GLY A 39 -6.98 5.61 0.50
N ILE A 40 -8.29 5.48 0.24
CA ILE A 40 -9.20 6.61 0.01
C ILE A 40 -9.83 7.01 1.33
N THR A 41 -9.91 8.32 1.61
CA THR A 41 -10.46 8.86 2.86
C THR A 41 -11.45 10.00 2.65
N GLU A 42 -12.21 10.30 3.70
CA GLU A 42 -13.09 11.46 3.73
C GLU A 42 -12.34 12.73 4.13
N THR A 43 -12.79 13.88 3.64
CA THR A 43 -12.09 15.17 3.86
C THR A 43 -11.96 15.57 5.33
N ASN A 44 -12.89 15.10 6.17
CA ASN A 44 -12.95 15.42 7.61
C ASN A 44 -12.27 14.37 8.49
N ASP A 45 -11.81 13.25 7.91
CA ASP A 45 -11.29 12.11 8.67
C ASP A 45 -10.21 11.38 7.85
N LEU A 46 -9.05 12.02 7.71
CA LEU A 46 -7.96 11.58 6.83
C LEU A 46 -7.23 10.31 7.30
N LEU A 47 -7.58 9.77 8.47
CA LEU A 47 -7.08 8.48 8.97
C LEU A 47 -8.16 7.39 8.96
N TYR A 48 -9.32 7.65 8.35
CA TYR A 48 -10.35 6.66 8.11
C TYR A 48 -10.42 6.31 6.61
N ILE A 49 -9.90 5.14 6.27
CA ILE A 49 -9.87 4.60 4.92
C ILE A 49 -11.23 4.00 4.58
N THR A 50 -11.92 4.59 3.62
CA THR A 50 -13.24 4.15 3.13
C THR A 50 -13.15 3.14 2.01
N ASP A 51 -12.11 3.20 1.18
CA ASP A 51 -11.83 2.25 0.08
C ASP A 51 -10.33 2.03 -0.10
N PHE A 52 -9.97 0.87 -0.66
CA PHE A 52 -8.63 0.52 -1.11
C PHE A 52 -8.64 0.42 -2.65
N ILE A 53 -7.88 1.29 -3.31
CA ILE A 53 -7.82 1.34 -4.78
C ILE A 53 -6.45 0.86 -5.25
N THR A 54 -6.45 -0.12 -6.15
CA THR A 54 -5.25 -0.53 -6.87
C THR A 54 -5.16 0.23 -8.19
N VAL A 55 -3.93 0.42 -8.65
CA VAL A 55 -3.62 0.84 -10.02
C VAL A 55 -2.79 -0.25 -10.68
N LYS A 56 -2.66 -0.19 -12.01
CA LYS A 56 -1.83 -1.14 -12.74
C LYS A 56 -0.42 -1.19 -12.17
N GLN A 57 0.05 -2.40 -11.93
CA GLN A 57 1.28 -2.65 -11.21
C GLN A 57 1.91 -3.98 -11.59
N ASN A 58 3.23 -4.00 -11.61
CA ASN A 58 4.00 -5.21 -11.71
C ASN A 58 4.36 -5.69 -10.30
N VAL A 59 4.10 -6.96 -10.00
CA VAL A 59 4.28 -7.51 -8.65
C VAL A 59 5.15 -8.75 -8.65
N THR A 60 5.89 -8.91 -7.56
CA THR A 60 6.62 -10.12 -7.20
C THR A 60 6.26 -10.52 -5.76
N SER A 61 6.89 -11.55 -5.21
CA SER A 61 6.67 -11.92 -3.80
C SER A 61 7.33 -10.97 -2.79
N ILE A 62 8.12 -9.98 -3.24
CA ILE A 62 8.92 -9.08 -2.39
C ILE A 62 8.94 -7.63 -2.89
N SER A 63 8.14 -7.30 -3.90
CA SER A 63 8.08 -5.94 -4.42
C SER A 63 6.82 -5.66 -5.24
N VAL A 64 6.41 -4.40 -5.20
CA VAL A 64 5.42 -3.79 -6.08
C VAL A 64 6.03 -2.62 -6.85
N SER A 65 5.67 -2.48 -8.13
CA SER A 65 6.03 -1.33 -8.97
C SER A 65 4.79 -0.86 -9.73
N PHE A 66 4.30 0.32 -9.39
CA PHE A 66 3.18 0.94 -10.07
C PHE A 66 3.55 1.39 -11.49
N ASP A 67 2.59 1.30 -12.40
CA ASP A 67 2.66 1.90 -13.73
C ASP A 67 2.40 3.40 -13.61
N ASP A 68 3.37 4.23 -14.00
CA ASP A 68 3.30 5.68 -13.83
C ASP A 68 2.11 6.32 -14.54
N ASN A 69 1.71 5.81 -15.71
CA ASN A 69 0.53 6.33 -16.42
C ASN A 69 -0.75 5.96 -15.67
N ALA A 70 -0.85 4.73 -15.15
CA ALA A 70 -2.00 4.34 -14.36
C ALA A 70 -2.12 5.12 -13.04
N VAL A 71 -0.99 5.53 -12.44
CA VAL A 71 -0.98 6.45 -11.29
C VAL A 71 -1.49 7.84 -11.71
N ALA A 72 -1.01 8.38 -12.83
CA ALA A 72 -1.46 9.67 -13.34
C ALA A 72 -2.96 9.67 -13.65
N ASP A 73 -3.44 8.67 -14.39
CA ASP A 73 -4.86 8.48 -14.72
C ASP A 73 -5.73 8.39 -13.44
N PHE A 74 -5.25 7.64 -12.44
CA PHE A 74 -5.91 7.57 -11.14
C PHE A 74 -5.99 8.94 -10.46
N PHE A 75 -4.88 9.70 -10.44
CA PHE A 75 -4.82 11.01 -9.78
C PHE A 75 -5.76 12.01 -10.46
N GLU A 76 -5.78 12.05 -11.79
CA GLU A 76 -6.71 12.87 -12.58
C GLU A 76 -8.17 12.50 -12.26
N ALA A 77 -8.50 11.21 -12.28
CA ALA A 77 -9.85 10.75 -11.95
C ALA A 77 -10.26 11.15 -10.52
N GLN A 78 -9.36 11.08 -9.54
CA GLN A 78 -9.67 11.50 -8.17
C GLN A 78 -9.93 13.01 -8.07
N VAL A 79 -9.21 13.83 -8.84
CA VAL A 79 -9.45 15.27 -8.94
C VAL A 79 -10.79 15.56 -9.61
N ASP A 80 -11.15 14.83 -10.66
CA ASP A 80 -12.46 14.94 -11.31
C ASP A 80 -13.62 14.57 -10.38
N PHE A 81 -13.40 13.61 -9.46
CA PHE A 81 -14.33 13.32 -8.37
C PHE A 81 -14.36 14.39 -7.26
N GLY A 82 -13.61 15.48 -7.41
CA GLY A 82 -13.55 16.59 -6.47
C GLY A 82 -12.74 16.31 -5.20
N ARG A 83 -11.95 15.22 -5.17
CA ARG A 83 -11.12 14.87 -4.01
C ARG A 83 -9.83 15.69 -4.00
N LYS A 84 -9.35 16.00 -2.80
CA LYS A 84 -8.03 16.61 -2.61
C LYS A 84 -6.96 15.52 -2.48
N PRO A 85 -5.68 15.79 -2.81
CA PRO A 85 -4.60 14.81 -2.68
C PRO A 85 -4.49 14.17 -1.28
N GLN A 86 -4.85 14.91 -0.22
CA GLN A 86 -4.90 14.40 1.15
C GLN A 86 -5.82 13.17 1.31
N GLN A 87 -6.83 13.06 0.46
CA GLN A 87 -7.84 12.00 0.52
C GLN A 87 -7.47 10.73 -0.24
N PHE A 88 -6.49 10.76 -1.15
CA PHE A 88 -6.22 9.61 -2.01
C PHE A 88 -4.74 9.36 -2.31
N ALA A 89 -3.86 10.33 -2.06
CA ALA A 89 -2.44 10.27 -2.44
C ALA A 89 -1.50 10.30 -1.22
N ARG A 90 -2.02 10.03 -0.01
CA ARG A 90 -1.24 10.11 1.25
C ARG A 90 -1.09 8.81 2.00
N ILE A 91 -1.92 7.81 1.74
CA ILE A 91 -1.87 6.53 2.41
C ILE A 91 -1.53 5.47 1.38
N TRP A 92 -0.31 4.96 1.46
CA TRP A 92 0.10 3.79 0.69
C TRP A 92 -0.19 2.54 1.51
N CYS A 93 -0.98 1.65 0.94
CA CYS A 93 -1.29 0.36 1.52
C CYS A 93 -0.65 -0.72 0.65
N HIS A 94 0.17 -1.58 1.24
CA HIS A 94 0.65 -2.77 0.55
C HIS A 94 0.56 -4.02 1.42
N THR A 95 0.76 -5.18 0.80
CA THR A 95 0.62 -6.48 1.44
C THR A 95 1.90 -7.27 1.32
N HIS A 96 2.20 -8.08 2.34
CA HIS A 96 3.29 -9.05 2.32
C HIS A 96 2.70 -10.48 2.28
N PRO A 97 3.12 -11.34 1.33
CA PRO A 97 2.65 -12.72 1.21
C PRO A 97 3.30 -13.67 2.24
N GLY A 98 3.78 -13.14 3.37
CA GLY A 98 4.36 -13.89 4.49
C GLY A 98 3.96 -13.29 5.83
N ASP A 99 4.51 -13.83 6.92
CA ASP A 99 4.02 -13.59 8.29
C ASP A 99 4.72 -12.40 8.99
N SER A 100 5.08 -11.36 8.23
CA SER A 100 5.72 -10.17 8.80
C SER A 100 5.24 -8.90 8.10
N PRO A 101 4.69 -7.92 8.84
CA PRO A 101 4.27 -6.65 8.29
C PRO A 101 5.38 -5.59 8.35
N GLU A 102 6.56 -5.92 8.90
CA GLU A 102 7.67 -4.98 8.98
C GLU A 102 8.16 -4.58 7.58
N PRO A 103 8.32 -3.28 7.30
CA PRO A 103 8.76 -2.81 5.99
C PRO A 103 10.19 -3.26 5.70
N SER A 104 10.41 -3.68 4.46
CA SER A 104 11.73 -3.95 3.91
C SER A 104 12.48 -2.66 3.56
N LEU A 105 13.78 -2.76 3.25
CA LEU A 105 14.54 -1.62 2.71
C LEU A 105 13.94 -1.10 1.39
N THR A 106 13.37 -1.98 0.57
CA THR A 106 12.72 -1.60 -0.68
C THR A 106 11.45 -0.78 -0.43
N ASP A 107 10.70 -1.11 0.62
CA ASP A 107 9.52 -0.33 1.03
C ASP A 107 9.92 1.06 1.53
N GLU A 108 10.99 1.13 2.34
CA GLU A 108 11.53 2.38 2.85
C GLU A 108 12.02 3.32 1.74
N ASP A 109 12.79 2.78 0.78
CA ASP A 109 13.28 3.54 -0.37
C ASP A 109 12.14 4.01 -1.26
N THR A 110 11.15 3.15 -1.49
CA THR A 110 9.94 3.50 -2.27
C THR A 110 9.15 4.59 -1.58
N PHE A 111 8.90 4.45 -0.28
CA PHE A 111 8.14 5.42 0.49
C PHE A 111 8.85 6.77 0.56
N LYS A 112 10.16 6.79 0.79
CA LYS A 112 10.95 8.01 0.79
C LYS A 112 10.92 8.70 -0.57
N ARG A 113 11.08 7.95 -1.66
CA ARG A 113 11.11 8.48 -3.02
C ARG A 113 9.75 9.05 -3.45
N VAL A 114 8.66 8.34 -3.16
CA VAL A 114 7.31 8.68 -3.65
C VAL A 114 6.61 9.65 -2.70
N PHE A 115 6.70 9.44 -1.39
CA PHE A 115 5.94 10.18 -0.38
C PHE A 115 6.79 11.13 0.47
N GLY A 116 8.13 11.11 0.33
CA GLY A 116 9.03 11.94 1.15
C GLY A 116 8.90 13.45 0.96
N HIS A 117 8.24 13.89 -0.11
CA HIS A 117 7.91 15.29 -0.39
C HIS A 117 6.49 15.69 0.08
N CYS A 118 5.67 14.74 0.51
CA CYS A 118 4.33 15.04 1.05
C CYS A 118 4.46 15.63 2.46
N ASP A 119 3.67 16.64 2.82
CA ASP A 119 3.65 17.20 4.18
C ASP A 119 3.45 16.13 5.27
N TRP A 120 2.63 15.13 4.95
CA TRP A 120 2.46 13.90 5.71
C TRP A 120 2.17 12.74 4.78
N ALA A 121 2.48 11.52 5.20
CA ALA A 121 2.06 10.29 4.52
C ALA A 121 2.05 9.10 5.49
N VAL A 122 1.27 8.07 5.16
CA VAL A 122 1.19 6.82 5.90
C VAL A 122 1.69 5.68 5.01
N MET A 123 2.64 4.92 5.54
CA MET A 123 2.94 3.58 5.04
C MET A 123 2.14 2.59 5.87
N PHE A 124 1.37 1.73 5.19
CA PHE A 124 0.63 0.64 5.81
C PHE A 124 1.00 -0.67 5.13
N VAL A 125 1.26 -1.70 5.93
CA VAL A 125 1.55 -3.06 5.47
C VAL A 125 0.61 -4.05 6.16
N LEU A 126 0.03 -4.96 5.38
CA LEU A 126 -0.73 -6.11 5.88
C LEU A 126 -0.04 -7.42 5.51
N ALA A 127 0.34 -8.20 6.52
CA ALA A 127 0.89 -9.53 6.34
C ALA A 127 -0.21 -10.58 6.12
N GLN A 128 0.20 -11.78 5.71
CA GLN A 128 -0.71 -12.89 5.45
C GLN A 128 -1.41 -13.39 6.72
N ASP A 129 -0.77 -13.28 7.88
CA ASP A 129 -1.29 -13.69 9.20
C ASP A 129 -2.17 -12.63 9.88
N ASP A 130 -2.68 -11.66 9.11
CA ASP A 130 -3.46 -10.50 9.55
C ASP A 130 -2.71 -9.50 10.45
N SER A 131 -1.41 -9.70 10.70
CA SER A 131 -0.61 -8.70 11.40
C SER A 131 -0.38 -7.47 10.51
N ALA A 132 -0.33 -6.29 11.12
CA ALA A 132 -0.29 -5.02 10.39
C ALA A 132 0.74 -4.05 10.96
N TYR A 133 1.35 -3.30 10.06
CA TYR A 133 2.24 -2.18 10.34
C TYR A 133 1.61 -0.91 9.81
N ALA A 134 1.67 0.17 10.58
CA ALA A 134 1.29 1.49 10.09
C ALA A 134 2.19 2.56 10.69
N ARG A 135 2.80 3.38 9.84
CA ARG A 135 3.65 4.50 10.26
C ARG A 135 3.23 5.78 9.55
N LEU A 136 2.84 6.77 10.35
CA LEU A 136 2.64 8.15 9.91
C LEU A 136 3.98 8.87 9.93
N SER A 137 4.32 9.51 8.81
CA SER A 137 5.48 10.40 8.68
C SER A 137 5.00 11.83 8.45
N PHE A 138 5.50 12.77 9.24
CA PHE A 138 5.38 14.21 9.01
C PHE A 138 6.68 14.75 8.43
N ASN A 139 6.61 15.45 7.30
CA ASN A 139 7.77 16.01 6.62
C ASN A 139 7.85 17.54 6.73
N THR A 140 6.81 18.19 7.26
CA THR A 140 6.79 19.62 7.56
C THR A 140 7.33 19.88 8.96
N GLY A 141 8.26 20.85 9.12
CA GLY A 141 8.89 21.15 10.41
C GLY A 141 9.92 20.09 10.84
N PRO A 142 10.15 19.87 12.15
CA PRO A 142 11.00 18.77 12.59
C PRO A 142 10.35 17.45 12.19
N LYS A 143 10.91 16.79 11.17
CA LYS A 143 10.37 15.55 10.63
C LYS A 143 10.17 14.53 11.75
N ALA A 144 8.98 13.95 11.82
CA ALA A 144 8.60 13.04 12.89
C ALA A 144 7.91 11.81 12.33
N GLN A 145 8.04 10.69 13.04
CA GLN A 145 7.38 9.44 12.71
C GLN A 145 6.65 8.90 13.93
N ILE A 146 5.43 8.41 13.72
CA ILE A 146 4.58 7.85 14.77
C ILE A 146 4.00 6.54 14.27
N MET A 147 4.13 5.49 15.09
CA MET A 147 3.45 4.22 14.84
C MET A 147 1.96 4.38 15.15
N LEU A 148 1.12 4.00 14.18
CA LEU A 148 -0.32 4.04 14.32
C LEU A 148 -0.84 2.64 14.67
N PRO A 149 -1.69 2.50 15.70
CA PRO A 149 -2.54 1.32 15.81
C PRO A 149 -3.45 1.22 14.58
N VAL A 150 -3.72 -0.01 14.13
CA VAL A 150 -4.64 -0.29 13.02
C VAL A 150 -5.92 -0.90 13.60
N ARG A 151 -7.08 -0.44 13.12
CA ARG A 151 -8.39 -1.01 13.50
C ARG A 151 -9.35 -1.05 12.32
N VAL A 152 -10.28 -1.99 12.36
CA VAL A 152 -11.48 -1.95 11.53
C VAL A 152 -12.59 -1.27 12.33
N ASP A 153 -13.18 -0.22 11.77
CA ASP A 153 -14.20 0.60 12.43
C ASP A 153 -15.61 0.25 11.90
N TYR A 154 -16.34 -0.53 12.69
CA TYR A 154 -17.71 -0.96 12.40
C TYR A 154 -18.78 0.03 12.87
N SER A 155 -18.40 1.19 13.42
CA SER A 155 -19.36 2.17 13.96
C SER A 155 -20.06 3.01 12.89
N LYS A 156 -19.53 3.04 11.66
CA LYS A 156 -20.08 3.79 10.52
C LYS A 156 -20.79 2.84 9.55
N GLU A 157 -21.69 3.39 8.73
CA GLU A 157 -22.28 2.63 7.62
C GLU A 157 -21.21 2.22 6.61
N PHE A 158 -21.36 1.02 6.04
CA PHE A 158 -20.42 0.48 5.06
C PHE A 158 -21.14 -0.38 4.03
N ASN A 159 -20.58 -0.42 2.82
CA ASN A 159 -21.10 -1.23 1.73
C ASN A 159 -20.81 -2.73 1.94
N GLY A 160 -21.64 -3.57 1.34
CA GLY A 160 -21.39 -5.01 1.24
C GLY A 160 -20.24 -5.34 0.27
N THR A 161 -19.96 -6.63 0.13
CA THR A 161 -18.92 -7.15 -0.76
C THR A 161 -19.28 -6.97 -2.24
N GLU A 162 -18.33 -6.50 -3.04
CA GLU A 162 -18.49 -6.29 -4.49
C GLU A 162 -17.53 -7.19 -5.30
N LEU A 163 -17.59 -8.51 -5.06
CA LEU A 163 -16.64 -9.48 -5.64
C LEU A 163 -16.41 -9.37 -7.15
N PRO A 164 -17.44 -9.17 -8.01
CA PRO A 164 -17.23 -9.05 -9.44
C PRO A 164 -16.37 -7.83 -9.83
N ILE A 165 -16.52 -6.72 -9.10
CA ILE A 165 -15.73 -5.50 -9.31
C ILE A 165 -14.31 -5.74 -8.82
N TRP A 166 -14.14 -6.30 -7.61
CA TRP A 166 -12.82 -6.57 -7.05
C TRP A 166 -12.01 -7.56 -7.89
N GLU A 167 -12.67 -8.58 -8.43
CA GLU A 167 -12.05 -9.54 -9.35
C GLU A 167 -11.59 -8.89 -10.65
N LYS A 168 -12.40 -7.97 -11.19
CA LYS A 168 -12.05 -7.20 -12.38
C LYS A 168 -10.83 -6.32 -12.11
N ASP A 169 -10.89 -5.50 -11.05
CA ASP A 169 -9.80 -4.63 -10.61
C ASP A 169 -8.50 -5.43 -10.41
N PHE A 170 -8.59 -6.59 -9.75
CA PHE A 170 -7.43 -7.46 -9.55
C PHE A 170 -6.80 -7.90 -10.88
N LYS A 171 -7.61 -8.37 -11.84
CA LYS A 171 -7.10 -8.85 -13.14
C LYS A 171 -6.51 -7.74 -14.00
N GLU A 172 -7.12 -6.56 -13.97
CA GLU A 172 -6.67 -5.41 -14.75
C GLU A 172 -5.39 -4.82 -14.17
N ASN A 173 -5.31 -4.74 -12.83
CA ASN A 173 -4.24 -4.02 -12.18
C ASN A 173 -3.04 -4.88 -11.80
N ILE A 174 -3.25 -6.12 -11.35
CA ILE A 174 -2.17 -6.93 -10.77
C ILE A 174 -1.52 -7.76 -11.87
N GLN A 175 -0.29 -7.41 -12.23
CA GLN A 175 0.50 -8.09 -13.27
C GLN A 175 1.69 -8.82 -12.62
N PRO A 176 1.56 -10.11 -12.26
CA PRO A 176 2.68 -10.87 -11.71
C PRO A 176 3.81 -10.99 -12.74
N ILE A 177 5.02 -10.58 -12.34
CA ILE A 177 6.21 -10.87 -13.16
C ILE A 177 6.58 -12.32 -12.92
N VAL A 178 6.22 -13.19 -13.85
CA VAL A 178 6.74 -14.57 -13.90
C VAL A 178 8.12 -14.52 -14.55
N PHE A 179 9.16 -14.73 -13.76
CA PHE A 179 10.49 -15.00 -14.31
C PHE A 179 10.44 -16.38 -14.97
N THR A 180 10.23 -16.44 -16.29
CA THR A 180 10.44 -17.68 -17.05
C THR A 180 11.90 -18.06 -16.90
N THR A 181 12.18 -19.09 -16.12
CA THR A 181 13.50 -19.69 -16.06
C THR A 181 13.79 -20.40 -17.37
N ALA A 182 14.35 -19.69 -18.34
CA ALA A 182 15.25 -20.30 -19.33
C ALA A 182 16.63 -20.56 -18.70
N ALA A 183 16.64 -21.00 -17.44
CA ALA A 183 17.80 -21.20 -16.60
C ALA A 183 17.54 -22.37 -15.63
N ALA A 184 17.02 -23.48 -16.15
CA ALA A 184 17.11 -24.77 -15.45
C ALA A 184 18.59 -25.20 -15.46
N GLY A 185 19.40 -24.61 -14.57
CA GLY A 185 20.83 -24.91 -14.47
C GLY A 185 21.71 -23.91 -13.73
N LEU A 186 21.17 -22.78 -13.24
CA LEU A 186 21.96 -21.80 -12.49
C LEU A 186 21.72 -21.90 -10.98
N ASP A 187 22.83 -21.92 -10.24
CA ASP A 187 22.92 -21.92 -8.78
C ASP A 187 22.03 -20.84 -8.11
N LYS A 188 21.40 -21.19 -6.98
CA LYS A 188 20.50 -20.33 -6.19
C LYS A 188 21.11 -18.98 -5.84
N SER A 189 22.43 -18.93 -5.63
CA SER A 189 23.16 -17.68 -5.36
C SER A 189 23.12 -16.70 -6.54
N LYS A 190 23.13 -17.21 -7.78
CA LYS A 190 23.06 -16.42 -9.02
C LYS A 190 21.63 -16.01 -9.37
N GLN A 191 20.64 -16.78 -8.93
CA GLN A 191 19.23 -16.44 -9.13
C GLN A 191 18.81 -15.24 -8.29
N LEU A 192 19.30 -15.15 -7.04
CA LEU A 192 19.10 -14.01 -6.15
C LEU A 192 19.81 -12.74 -6.63
N SER A 193 21.03 -12.87 -7.18
CA SER A 193 21.74 -11.71 -7.74
C SER A 193 21.07 -11.18 -9.01
N LEU A 194 20.52 -12.05 -9.86
CA LEU A 194 19.75 -11.64 -11.04
C LEU A 194 18.46 -10.90 -10.67
N LEU A 195 17.77 -11.33 -9.60
CA LEU A 195 16.60 -10.62 -9.05
C LEU A 195 16.96 -9.20 -8.58
N GLN A 196 18.09 -9.05 -7.88
CA GLN A 196 18.58 -7.72 -7.46
C GLN A 196 19.02 -6.85 -8.65
N LEU A 197 19.72 -7.40 -9.65
CA LEU A 197 20.18 -6.67 -10.82
C LEU A 197 19.04 -6.17 -11.72
N TYR A 198 17.94 -6.94 -11.85
CA TYR A 198 16.81 -6.54 -12.67
C TYR A 198 16.01 -5.38 -12.04
N VAL A 199 15.87 -5.38 -10.72
CA VAL A 199 15.27 -4.27 -9.96
C VAL A 199 16.12 -2.99 -10.10
N VAL A 200 17.45 -3.11 -10.05
CA VAL A 200 18.36 -1.97 -10.24
C VAL A 200 18.30 -1.41 -11.67
N SER A 201 18.18 -2.25 -12.69
CA SER A 201 18.18 -1.82 -14.09
C SER A 201 16.95 -0.99 -14.49
N LYS A 202 15.80 -1.14 -13.82
CA LYS A 202 14.61 -0.29 -14.08
C LYS A 202 14.63 1.04 -13.33
N ASN A 203 15.52 1.20 -12.34
CA ASN A 203 15.72 2.47 -11.63
C ASN A 203 16.61 3.46 -12.41
N GLY A 204 17.00 3.12 -13.65
CA GLY A 204 17.75 4.00 -14.54
C GLY A 204 16.84 4.98 -15.31
N THR A 205 16.62 6.16 -14.73
CA THR A 205 16.30 7.44 -15.40
C THR A 205 15.05 7.51 -16.31
N LYS A 206 14.04 8.26 -15.87
CA LYS A 206 13.75 9.62 -16.37
C LYS A 206 13.27 10.46 -15.19
N GLU A 207 14.04 11.49 -14.86
CA GLU A 207 13.58 12.55 -13.97
C GLU A 207 12.40 13.25 -14.65
N VAL A 208 11.24 13.22 -14.00
CA VAL A 208 10.16 14.16 -14.27
C VAL A 208 10.04 14.98 -13.00
N HIS A 209 10.50 16.22 -13.07
CA HIS A 209 10.31 17.20 -12.01
C HIS A 209 8.82 17.56 -11.96
N PHE A 210 8.21 17.40 -10.78
CA PHE A 210 6.99 18.10 -10.39
C PHE A 210 7.38 19.33 -9.57
#